data_AF-A0A842Y8H9-F1
#
_entry.id   AF-A0A842Y8H9-F1
#
_cell.length_a   1.000
_cell.length_b   1.000
_cell.length_c   1.000
_cell.angle_alpha   90.00
_cell.angle_beta   90.00
_cell.angle_gamma   90.00
#
_symmetry.space_group_name_H-M   'P 1'
#
loop_
_entity.id
_entity.type
_entity.pdbx_description
1 polymer ?
#
loop_
_entity_poly.entity_id
_entity_poly.type
_entity_poly.pdbx_seq_one_letter_code
_entity_poly.pdbx_strand_id
1 'polypeptide(L)'
;MVEAYPKLVAMKWIGKQGYKNDTKKKQTDEQKNARSEILHGLCSAELRSYYGFDIELNEKLKAALIEDPTGDNLDAVLCAVQTGWAYEQRDQGYGIPSDCDPLEGWIVDPDLLY
;
A
#
# COMPACT_ATOMS: atom_id res chain seq x y z
N MET A 1 2.41 -13.87 12.47
CA MET A 1 1.34 -12.83 12.34
C MET A 1 1.52 -12.11 11.00
N VAL A 2 0.47 -11.65 10.32
CA VAL A 2 0.60 -10.83 9.10
C VAL A 2 0.89 -9.38 9.48
N GLU A 3 1.91 -8.78 8.86
CA GLU A 3 2.24 -7.37 8.98
C GLU A 3 2.12 -6.67 7.63
N ALA A 4 1.56 -5.46 7.63
CA ALA A 4 1.48 -4.64 6.44
C ALA A 4 2.70 -3.70 6.37
N TYR A 5 3.21 -3.48 5.16
CA TYR A 5 4.32 -2.61 4.88
C TYR A 5 3.97 -1.69 3.70
N PRO A 6 3.33 -0.53 3.97
CA PRO A 6 2.67 0.29 2.93
C PRO A 6 3.66 0.78 1.87
N LYS A 7 4.92 0.98 2.26
CA LYS A 7 5.99 1.36 1.33
C LYS A 7 6.18 0.36 0.20
N LEU A 8 6.04 -0.94 0.45
CA LEU A 8 6.18 -1.97 -0.60
C LEU A 8 5.10 -1.82 -1.67
N VAL A 9 3.85 -1.60 -1.24
CA VAL A 9 2.72 -1.34 -2.13
C VAL A 9 2.97 -0.06 -2.94
N ALA A 10 3.37 1.03 -2.28
CA ALA A 10 3.65 2.31 -2.92
C ALA A 10 4.76 2.22 -4.00
N MET A 11 5.78 1.40 -3.76
CA MET A 11 6.92 1.23 -4.69
C MET A 11 6.49 0.74 -6.08
N LYS A 12 5.31 0.12 -6.24
CA LYS A 12 4.77 -0.31 -7.53
C LYS A 12 4.52 0.84 -8.49
N TRP A 13 4.18 2.02 -7.98
CA TRP A 13 3.87 3.19 -8.82
C TRP A 13 5.00 4.20 -8.83
N ILE A 14 5.62 4.47 -7.69
CA ILE A 14 6.61 5.56 -7.57
C ILE A 14 8.06 5.08 -7.43
N GLY A 15 8.30 3.77 -7.49
CA GLY A 15 9.61 3.19 -7.26
C GLY A 15 10.19 3.60 -5.90
N LYS A 16 11.45 4.06 -5.86
CA LYS A 16 12.13 4.46 -4.61
C LYS A 16 11.84 5.89 -4.17
N GLN A 17 10.97 6.62 -4.87
CA GLN A 17 10.61 7.99 -4.49
C GLN A 17 9.87 8.00 -3.14
N GLY A 18 10.08 9.06 -2.36
CA GLY A 18 9.35 9.27 -1.10
C GLY A 18 8.05 10.03 -1.35
N TYR A 19 6.94 9.56 -0.75
CA TYR A 19 5.63 10.24 -0.81
C TYR A 19 5.22 10.92 0.51
N LYS A 20 6.02 10.77 1.57
CA LYS A 20 5.76 11.37 2.88
C LYS A 20 7.00 11.96 3.55
N ASN A 21 6.79 12.86 4.50
CA ASN A 21 7.84 13.40 5.36
C ASN A 21 7.28 13.75 6.73
N ASP A 22 7.91 13.26 7.81
CA ASP A 22 7.47 13.54 9.18
C ASP A 22 7.63 15.02 9.55
N THR A 23 8.50 15.75 8.83
CA THR A 23 8.67 17.18 9.04
C THR A 23 7.69 17.98 8.18
N LYS A 24 6.56 18.41 8.78
CA LYS A 24 5.52 19.25 8.13
C LYS A 24 6.06 20.48 7.39
N LYS A 25 7.23 21.01 7.78
CA LYS A 25 7.92 22.13 7.10
C LYS A 25 8.57 21.79 5.75
N LYS A 26 8.54 20.53 5.31
CA LYS A 26 9.13 20.05 4.04
C LYS A 26 8.11 19.32 3.17
N GLN A 27 6.90 19.88 3.03
CA GLN A 27 6.02 19.47 1.94
C GLN A 27 6.64 19.95 0.64
N THR A 28 7.00 19.01 -0.22
CA THR A 28 7.47 19.33 -1.57
C THR A 28 6.40 18.92 -2.57
N ASP A 29 6.30 19.65 -3.68
CA ASP A 29 5.35 19.34 -4.74
C ASP A 29 5.58 17.92 -5.28
N GLU A 30 6.82 17.42 -5.25
CA GLU A 30 7.17 16.06 -5.65
C GLU A 30 6.53 14.99 -4.75
N GLN A 31 6.40 15.23 -3.44
CA GLN A 31 5.76 14.27 -2.54
C GLN A 31 4.24 14.26 -2.73
N LYS A 32 3.64 15.42 -2.99
CA LYS A 32 2.22 15.52 -3.34
C LYS A 32 1.94 14.82 -4.67
N ASN A 33 2.80 15.02 -5.67
CA ASN A 33 2.73 14.31 -6.95
C ASN A 33 2.88 12.80 -6.75
N ALA A 34 3.81 12.34 -5.91
CA ALA A 34 3.96 10.92 -5.58
C ALA A 34 2.68 10.32 -4.96
N ARG A 35 2.03 11.03 -4.01
CA ARG A 35 0.74 10.57 -3.45
C ARG A 35 -0.35 10.52 -4.51
N SER A 36 -0.39 11.48 -5.42
CA SER A 36 -1.33 11.48 -6.55
C SER A 36 -1.08 10.31 -7.51
N GLU A 37 0.18 9.98 -7.78
CA GLU A 37 0.57 8.87 -8.66
C GLU A 37 0.21 7.52 -8.05
N ILE A 38 0.50 7.31 -6.76
CA ILE A 38 0.04 6.14 -6.00
C ILE A 38 -1.48 6.01 -6.09
N LEU A 39 -2.21 7.11 -5.81
CA LEU A 39 -3.68 7.07 -5.83
C LEU A 39 -4.24 6.75 -7.22
N HIS A 40 -3.64 7.31 -8.27
CA HIS A 40 -4.03 7.00 -9.64
C HIS A 40 -3.86 5.51 -9.95
N GLY A 41 -2.74 4.93 -9.53
CA GLY A 41 -2.47 3.50 -9.64
C GLY A 41 -3.42 2.61 -8.84
N LEU A 42 -3.77 3.01 -7.62
CA LEU A 42 -4.78 2.32 -6.80
C LEU A 42 -6.18 2.33 -7.44
N CYS A 43 -6.50 3.34 -8.26
CA CYS A 43 -7.78 3.45 -8.97
C CYS A 43 -7.71 2.94 -10.41
N SER A 44 -6.59 2.37 -10.85
CA SER A 44 -6.41 1.83 -12.20
C SER A 44 -6.62 0.32 -12.23
N ALA A 45 -6.74 -0.24 -13.44
CA ALA A 45 -6.79 -1.69 -13.64
C ALA A 45 -5.48 -2.42 -13.26
N GLU A 46 -4.39 -1.68 -13.03
CA GLU A 46 -3.10 -2.24 -12.59
C GLU A 46 -3.22 -2.80 -11.17
N LEU A 47 -4.01 -2.15 -10.29
CA LEU A 47 -4.24 -2.66 -8.94
C LEU A 47 -4.77 -4.10 -8.98
N ARG A 48 -5.82 -4.34 -9.77
CA ARG A 48 -6.39 -5.69 -9.95
C ARG A 48 -5.38 -6.67 -10.50
N SER A 49 -4.49 -6.23 -11.38
CA SER A 49 -3.45 -7.08 -11.96
C SER A 49 -2.44 -7.56 -10.90
N TYR A 50 -2.14 -6.73 -9.89
CA TYR A 50 -1.24 -7.10 -8.79
C TYR A 50 -1.95 -7.84 -7.64
N TYR A 51 -3.10 -7.33 -7.19
CA TYR A 51 -3.75 -7.77 -5.94
C TYR A 51 -5.04 -8.57 -6.15
N GLY A 52 -5.54 -8.68 -7.38
CA GLY A 52 -6.72 -9.51 -7.71
C GLY A 52 -8.08 -8.83 -7.48
N PHE A 53 -8.12 -7.59 -7.01
CA PHE A 53 -9.34 -6.81 -6.79
C PHE A 53 -9.14 -5.32 -7.07
N ASP A 54 -10.23 -4.58 -7.15
CA ASP A 54 -10.22 -3.11 -7.22
C ASP A 54 -10.70 -2.51 -5.91
N ILE A 55 -10.36 -1.25 -5.68
CA ILE A 55 -10.90 -0.46 -4.58
C ILE A 55 -11.74 0.69 -5.10
N GLU A 56 -12.78 1.03 -4.36
CA GLU A 56 -13.60 2.21 -4.62
C GLU A 56 -13.32 3.26 -3.56
N LEU A 57 -12.92 4.45 -4.00
CA LEU A 57 -12.68 5.60 -3.14
C LEU A 57 -13.53 6.76 -3.66
N ASN A 58 -14.27 7.42 -2.78
CA ASN A 58 -15.00 8.63 -3.16
C ASN A 58 -14.03 9.83 -3.32
N GLU A 59 -14.48 10.86 -4.05
CA GLU A 59 -13.65 12.03 -4.37
C GLU A 59 -13.15 12.79 -3.13
N LYS A 60 -13.93 12.80 -2.04
CA LYS A 60 -13.52 13.44 -0.79
C LYS A 60 -12.33 12.71 -0.16
N LEU A 61 -12.36 11.37 -0.16
CA LEU A 61 -11.28 10.54 0.36
C LEU A 61 -10.05 10.66 -0.54
N LYS A 62 -10.22 10.59 -1.86
CA LYS A 62 -9.14 10.80 -2.84
C LYS A 62 -8.38 12.11 -2.57
N ALA A 63 -9.10 13.22 -2.44
CA ALA A 63 -8.50 14.51 -2.12
C ALA A 63 -7.77 14.48 -0.76
N ALA A 64 -8.38 13.90 0.28
CA ALA A 64 -7.77 13.81 1.59
C ALA A 64 -6.45 13.02 1.59
N LEU A 65 -6.35 11.95 0.79
CA LEU A 65 -5.13 11.14 0.65
C LEU A 65 -3.97 11.91 -0.01
N ILE A 66 -4.26 12.78 -0.96
CA ILE A 66 -3.24 13.60 -1.65
C ILE A 66 -2.79 14.77 -0.77
N GLU A 67 -3.74 15.43 -0.10
CA GLU A 67 -3.46 16.63 0.70
C GLU A 67 -2.85 16.32 2.08
N ASP A 68 -2.83 15.05 2.51
CA ASP A 68 -2.21 14.65 3.76
C ASP A 68 -0.67 14.53 3.62
N PRO A 69 0.12 15.45 4.19
CA PRO A 69 1.56 15.45 4.04
C PRO A 69 2.28 14.39 4.87
N THR A 70 1.65 13.90 5.95
CA THR A 70 2.26 12.84 6.76
C THR A 70 2.15 11.50 6.04
N GLY A 71 1.20 11.39 5.10
CA GLY A 71 0.94 10.18 4.34
C GLY A 71 0.29 9.08 5.18
N ASP A 72 -0.10 9.34 6.43
CA ASP A 72 -0.64 8.32 7.33
C ASP A 72 -1.97 7.76 6.81
N ASN A 73 -2.82 8.62 6.24
CA ASN A 73 -4.07 8.17 5.63
C ASN A 73 -3.80 7.29 4.39
N LEU A 74 -2.79 7.65 3.59
CA LEU A 74 -2.39 6.85 2.43
C LEU A 74 -1.79 5.51 2.87
N ASP A 75 -0.95 5.51 3.90
CA ASP A 75 -0.40 4.30 4.51
C ASP A 75 -1.51 3.35 4.97
N ALA A 76 -2.55 3.87 5.62
CA ALA A 76 -3.68 3.06 6.06
C ALA A 76 -4.40 2.38 4.87
N VAL A 77 -4.58 3.10 3.76
CA VAL A 77 -5.18 2.52 2.53
C VAL A 77 -4.26 1.47 1.92
N LEU A 78 -2.96 1.74 1.84
CA LEU A 78 -1.98 0.78 1.30
C LEU A 78 -1.91 -0.49 2.16
N CYS A 79 -1.94 -0.35 3.49
CA CYS A 79 -2.03 -1.48 4.41
C CYS A 79 -3.32 -2.28 4.23
N ALA A 80 -4.46 -1.60 4.02
CA ALA A 80 -5.74 -2.26 3.75
C ALA A 80 -5.73 -3.06 2.45
N VAL A 81 -5.10 -2.54 1.38
CA VAL A 81 -4.90 -3.28 0.12
C VAL A 81 -4.09 -4.56 0.36
N GLN A 82 -2.94 -4.43 1.03
CA GLN A 82 -2.08 -5.58 1.32
C GLN A 82 -2.80 -6.63 2.20
N THR A 83 -3.57 -6.18 3.18
CA THR A 83 -4.38 -7.04 4.05
C THR A 83 -5.52 -7.71 3.28
N GLY A 84 -6.17 -6.99 2.36
CA GLY A 84 -7.22 -7.54 1.51
C GLY A 84 -6.71 -8.70 0.67
N TRP A 85 -5.52 -8.57 0.10
CA TRP A 85 -4.89 -9.66 -0.63
C TRP A 85 -4.48 -10.81 0.30
N ALA A 86 -3.89 -10.54 1.46
CA ALA A 86 -3.54 -11.58 2.43
C ALA A 86 -4.78 -12.39 2.85
N TYR A 87 -5.94 -11.74 2.97
CA TYR A 87 -7.20 -12.40 3.31
C TYR A 87 -7.73 -13.31 2.18
N GLU A 88 -7.54 -12.95 0.91
CA GLU A 88 -7.82 -13.86 -0.21
C GLU A 88 -6.96 -15.14 -0.11
N GLN A 89 -5.76 -15.02 0.44
CA GLN A 89 -4.83 -16.14 0.66
C GLN A 89 -5.04 -16.89 2.00
N ARG A 90 -6.14 -16.65 2.73
CA ARG A 90 -6.38 -17.26 4.07
C ARG A 90 -6.31 -18.79 4.07
N ASP A 91 -6.73 -19.43 2.98
CA ASP A 91 -6.70 -20.90 2.83
C ASP A 91 -5.28 -21.43 2.52
N GLN A 92 -4.33 -20.52 2.29
CA GLN A 92 -2.91 -20.76 2.03
C GLN A 92 -2.03 -20.03 3.06
N GLY A 93 -2.48 -19.97 4.32
CA GLY A 93 -1.71 -19.36 5.40
C GLY A 93 -1.58 -17.83 5.31
N TYR A 94 -2.55 -17.15 4.69
CA TYR A 94 -2.54 -15.70 4.47
C TYR A 94 -1.38 -15.19 3.61
N GLY A 95 -0.78 -16.07 2.80
CA GLY A 95 0.43 -15.76 2.01
C GLY A 95 1.72 -15.84 2.82
N ILE A 96 1.71 -16.36 4.04
CA ILE A 96 2.93 -16.65 4.81
C ILE A 96 3.45 -18.04 4.39
N PRO A 97 4.71 -18.17 3.94
CA PRO A 97 5.33 -19.47 3.67
C PRO A 97 5.31 -20.41 4.88
N SER A 98 5.19 -21.71 4.65
CA SER A 98 5.03 -22.71 5.73
C SER A 98 6.28 -22.92 6.60
N ASP A 99 7.44 -22.47 6.13
CA ASP A 99 8.74 -22.56 6.80
C ASP A 99 9.07 -21.33 7.67
N CYS A 100 8.19 -20.32 7.67
CA CYS A 100 8.31 -19.14 8.50
C CYS A 100 7.99 -19.41 9.98
N ASP A 101 8.71 -18.74 10.89
CA ASP A 101 8.46 -18.82 12.34
C ASP A 101 7.08 -18.19 12.68
N PRO A 102 6.13 -18.92 13.29
CA PRO A 102 4.82 -18.39 13.64
C PRO A 102 4.84 -17.31 14.74
N LEU A 103 5.92 -17.19 15.52
CA LEU A 103 6.06 -16.18 16.57
C LEU A 103 6.43 -14.79 16.03
N GLU A 104 6.87 -14.71 14.78
CA GLU A 104 7.29 -13.47 14.14
C GLU A 104 6.14 -12.82 13.32
N GLY A 105 6.32 -11.52 13.04
CA GLY A 105 5.53 -10.77 12.08
C GLY A 105 6.08 -10.92 10.66
N TRP A 106 5.21 -11.19 9.69
CA TRP A 106 5.60 -11.43 8.29
C TRP A 106 4.91 -10.44 7.36
N ILE A 107 5.73 -9.71 6.61
CA ILE A 107 5.25 -8.87 5.50
C ILE A 107 4.88 -9.79 4.34
N VAL A 108 3.64 -9.68 3.88
CA VAL A 108 3.11 -10.52 2.78
C VAL A 108 2.64 -9.64 1.63
N ASP A 109 3.07 -9.93 0.41
CA ASP A 109 2.70 -9.18 -0.80
C ASP A 109 2.83 -10.12 -2.01
N PRO A 110 2.04 -9.95 -3.08
CA PRO A 110 2.22 -10.72 -4.32
C PRO A 110 3.68 -10.77 -4.81
N ASP A 111 4.45 -9.68 -4.66
CA ASP A 111 5.83 -9.60 -5.13
C ASP A 111 6.84 -10.35 -4.23
N LEU A 112 6.43 -10.78 -3.03
CA LEU A 112 7.29 -11.51 -2.09
C LEU A 112 7.08 -13.02 -2.15
N LEU A 113 6.10 -13.51 -2.91
CA LEU A 113 5.74 -14.93 -2.93
C LEU A 113 6.63 -15.83 -3.79
N TYR A 114 7.68 -15.31 -4.45
CA TYR A 114 8.56 -16.11 -5.32
C TYR A 114 10.02 -15.64 -5.32
#